data_AF-A0A7X9LDZ5-F1
#
_entry.id   AF-A0A7X9LDZ5-F1
#
_cell.length_a   1.000
_cell.length_b   1.000
_cell.length_c   1.000
_cell.angle_alpha   90.00
_cell.angle_beta   90.00
_cell.angle_gamma   90.00
#
_symmetry.space_group_name_H-M   'P 1'
#
loop_
_entity.id
_entity.type
_entity.pdbx_description
1 polymer ?
#
loop_
_entity_poly.entity_id
_entity_poly.type
_entity_poly.pdbx_seq_one_letter_code
_entity_poly.pdbx_strand_id
1 'polypeptide(L)'
;MKKKLVKVILLGLLLFIGYQVFTTYQNVKNVLAYRPMVREILDENDTRTNENLVLAMIYTETKGQEDDLMQSSESSSGIANTITDSRESVRQGVMVLSENLEEAKKKKTDAWTAVQAYNFGKNYIAYISKNGGKNTIKLAKHYSKTVVAPSLGNKSGQTYRYYNLVALFYGGGELYKDGGNIYYAKQVKLNLALIRFVSAF
;
A
#
# COMPACT_ATOMS: atom_id res chain seq x y z
N MET A 1 -41.38 -6.91 18.84
CA MET A 1 -40.67 -5.75 18.24
C MET A 1 -39.16 -5.95 18.12
N LYS A 2 -38.42 -6.29 19.20
CA LYS A 2 -36.95 -6.50 19.15
C LYS A 2 -36.46 -7.49 18.09
N LYS A 3 -37.12 -8.64 17.90
CA LYS A 3 -36.75 -9.62 16.86
C LYS A 3 -36.90 -9.08 15.42
N LYS A 4 -37.87 -8.20 15.16
CA LYS A 4 -38.03 -7.55 13.84
C LYS A 4 -36.92 -6.52 13.62
N LEU A 5 -36.58 -5.73 14.64
CA LEU A 5 -35.48 -4.76 14.59
C LEU A 5 -34.12 -5.44 14.32
N VAL A 6 -33.83 -6.55 15.01
CA VAL A 6 -32.59 -7.33 14.78
C VAL A 6 -32.52 -7.84 13.33
N LYS A 7 -33.62 -8.36 12.77
CA LYS A 7 -33.66 -8.80 11.37
C LYS A 7 -33.40 -7.66 10.39
N VAL A 8 -33.94 -6.47 10.64
CA VAL A 8 -33.68 -5.28 9.81
C VAL A 8 -32.21 -4.86 9.87
N ILE A 9 -31.60 -4.86 11.07
CA ILE A 9 -30.18 -4.55 11.23
C ILE A 9 -29.32 -5.58 10.50
N LEU A 10 -29.61 -6.88 10.63
CA LEU A 10 -28.89 -7.94 9.93
C LEU A 10 -29.03 -7.83 8.41
N LEU A 11 -30.23 -7.51 7.91
CA LEU A 11 -30.45 -7.27 6.49
C LEU A 11 -29.64 -6.06 5.99
N GLY A 12 -29.66 -4.95 6.75
CA GLY A 12 -28.85 -3.77 6.44
C GLY A 12 -27.35 -4.07 6.41
N LEU A 13 -26.85 -4.85 7.38
CA LEU A 13 -25.46 -5.30 7.40
C LEU A 13 -25.12 -6.18 6.19
N LEU A 14 -26.00 -7.11 5.82
CA LEU A 14 -25.81 -7.99 4.67
C LEU A 14 -25.78 -7.19 3.36
N LEU A 15 -26.68 -6.23 3.18
CA LEU A 15 -26.67 -5.33 2.02
C LEU A 15 -25.40 -4.49 1.97
N PHE A 16 -24.95 -3.96 3.11
CA PHE A 16 -23.69 -3.22 3.20
C PHE A 16 -22.49 -4.09 2.82
N ILE A 17 -22.40 -5.32 3.33
CA ILE A 17 -21.33 -6.27 2.98
C ILE A 17 -21.38 -6.58 1.48
N GLY A 18 -22.56 -6.86 0.93
CA GLY A 18 -22.73 -7.12 -0.51
C GLY A 18 -22.26 -5.95 -1.36
N TYR A 19 -22.60 -4.72 -0.98
CA TYR A 19 -22.15 -3.51 -1.65
C TYR A 19 -20.62 -3.34 -1.59
N GLN A 20 -20.01 -3.59 -0.43
CA GLN A 20 -18.55 -3.51 -0.27
C GLN A 20 -17.81 -4.57 -1.10
N VAL A 21 -18.34 -5.80 -1.16
CA VAL A 21 -17.79 -6.87 -2.00
C VAL A 21 -17.88 -6.49 -3.48
N PHE A 22 -19.04 -6.00 -3.93
CA PHE A 22 -19.23 -5.55 -5.31
C PHE A 22 -18.27 -4.40 -5.67
N THR A 23 -18.15 -3.40 -4.80
CA THR A 23 -17.26 -2.25 -5.00
C THR A 23 -15.79 -2.68 -5.06
N THR A 24 -15.37 -3.55 -4.14
CA THR A 24 -14.02 -4.12 -4.12
C THR A 24 -13.72 -4.89 -5.39
N TYR A 25 -14.66 -5.74 -5.84
CA TYR A 25 -14.52 -6.49 -7.08
C TYR A 25 -14.35 -5.55 -8.29
N GLN A 26 -15.19 -4.52 -8.41
CA GLN A 26 -15.09 -3.55 -9.50
C GLN A 26 -13.76 -2.78 -9.48
N ASN A 27 -13.32 -2.31 -8.31
CA ASN A 27 -12.03 -1.65 -8.19
C ASN A 27 -10.87 -2.58 -8.58
N VAL A 28 -10.93 -3.87 -8.19
CA VAL A 28 -9.91 -4.84 -8.58
C VAL A 28 -9.93 -5.06 -10.10
N LYS A 29 -11.11 -5.16 -10.72
CA LYS A 29 -11.24 -5.28 -12.19
C LYS A 29 -10.69 -4.05 -12.90
N ASN A 30 -10.94 -2.85 -12.39
CA ASN A 30 -10.37 -1.61 -12.93
C ASN A 30 -8.84 -1.65 -12.89
N VAL A 31 -8.24 -2.04 -11.76
CA VAL A 31 -6.78 -2.18 -11.66
C VAL A 31 -6.24 -3.25 -12.61
N LEU A 32 -6.94 -4.38 -12.75
CA LEU A 32 -6.54 -5.44 -13.66
C LEU A 32 -6.54 -5.02 -15.14
N ALA A 33 -7.30 -3.98 -15.51
CA ALA A 33 -7.26 -3.42 -16.86
C ALA A 33 -5.88 -2.82 -17.21
N TYR A 34 -5.09 -2.39 -16.21
CA TYR A 34 -3.72 -1.91 -16.41
C TYR A 34 -2.67 -3.02 -16.52
N ARG A 35 -3.04 -4.30 -16.34
CA ARG A 35 -2.10 -5.43 -16.40
C ARG A 35 -1.24 -5.45 -17.68
N PRO A 36 -1.77 -5.23 -18.90
CA PRO A 36 -0.94 -5.20 -20.10
C PRO A 36 0.13 -4.10 -20.06
N MET A 37 -0.25 -2.89 -19.62
CA MET A 37 0.68 -1.76 -19.47
C MET A 37 1.76 -2.07 -18.41
N VAL A 38 1.36 -2.63 -17.27
CA VAL A 38 2.29 -3.05 -16.21
C VAL A 38 3.29 -4.06 -16.73
N ARG A 39 2.85 -5.05 -17.51
CA ARG A 39 3.72 -6.07 -18.10
C ARG A 39 4.75 -5.45 -19.04
N GLU A 40 4.29 -4.60 -19.95
CA GLU A 40 5.15 -3.91 -20.90
C GLU A 40 6.24 -3.10 -20.19
N ILE A 41 5.89 -2.36 -19.13
CA ILE A 41 6.84 -1.60 -18.32
C ILE A 41 7.82 -2.51 -17.56
N LEU A 42 7.36 -3.66 -17.06
CA LEU A 42 8.23 -4.61 -16.37
C LEU A 42 9.26 -5.22 -17.34
N ASP A 43 8.84 -5.51 -18.58
CA ASP A 43 9.69 -6.01 -19.66
C ASP A 43 10.71 -4.95 -20.13
N GLU A 44 10.30 -3.66 -20.20
CA GLU A 44 11.20 -2.53 -20.53
C GLU A 44 12.36 -2.37 -19.55
N ASN A 45 12.11 -2.61 -18.26
CA ASN A 45 13.04 -2.26 -17.19
C ASN A 45 13.93 -3.42 -16.71
N ASP A 46 13.87 -4.59 -17.35
CA ASP A 46 14.57 -5.84 -16.96
C ASP A 46 14.45 -6.15 -15.45
N THR A 47 13.28 -5.86 -14.88
CA THR A 47 13.06 -6.01 -13.43
C THR A 47 12.55 -7.41 -13.12
N ARG A 48 12.98 -7.97 -11.99
CA ARG A 48 12.40 -9.21 -11.43
C ARG A 48 11.15 -8.95 -10.59
N THR A 49 10.53 -7.79 -10.76
CA THR A 49 9.39 -7.35 -9.96
C THR A 49 8.13 -8.08 -10.41
N ASN A 50 7.32 -8.50 -9.45
CA ASN A 50 6.14 -9.32 -9.73
C ASN A 50 4.97 -8.46 -10.26
N GLU A 51 4.44 -8.78 -11.45
CA GLU A 51 3.27 -8.10 -12.06
C GLU A 51 2.09 -7.93 -11.08
N ASN A 52 1.70 -8.99 -10.37
CA ASN A 52 0.60 -8.91 -9.41
C ASN A 52 0.94 -8.05 -8.18
N LEU A 53 2.22 -7.92 -7.81
CA LEU A 53 2.64 -7.02 -6.72
C LEU A 53 2.49 -5.56 -7.15
N VAL A 54 2.89 -5.22 -8.37
CA VAL A 54 2.71 -3.86 -8.92
C VAL A 54 1.23 -3.50 -8.98
N LEU A 55 0.39 -4.39 -9.51
CA LEU A 55 -1.07 -4.21 -9.51
C LEU A 55 -1.64 -4.06 -8.10
N ALA A 56 -1.14 -4.84 -7.12
CA ALA A 56 -1.54 -4.68 -5.72
C ALA A 56 -1.14 -3.33 -5.13
N MET A 57 0.00 -2.76 -5.54
CA MET A 57 0.43 -1.43 -5.13
C MET A 57 -0.44 -0.35 -5.79
N ILE A 58 -0.72 -0.42 -7.09
CA ILE A 58 -1.70 0.47 -7.77
C ILE A 58 -3.05 0.45 -7.03
N TYR A 59 -3.54 -0.75 -6.70
CA TYR A 59 -4.78 -0.87 -5.93
C TYR A 59 -4.67 -0.22 -4.54
N THR A 60 -3.52 -0.34 -3.87
CA THR A 60 -3.31 0.24 -2.55
C THR A 60 -3.28 1.77 -2.60
N GLU A 61 -2.60 2.35 -3.61
CA GLU A 61 -2.46 3.79 -3.78
C GLU A 61 -3.76 4.43 -4.25
N THR A 62 -4.24 4.07 -5.43
CA THR A 62 -5.30 4.82 -6.13
C THR A 62 -6.54 4.02 -6.42
N LYS A 63 -6.53 2.69 -6.19
CA LYS A 63 -7.59 1.79 -6.66
C LYS A 63 -7.77 1.85 -8.19
N GLY A 64 -6.78 2.40 -8.91
CA GLY A 64 -6.85 2.65 -10.35
C GLY A 64 -7.80 3.79 -10.75
N GLN A 65 -8.02 4.76 -9.87
CA GLN A 65 -8.99 5.86 -10.07
C GLN A 65 -8.35 7.22 -10.37
N GLU A 66 -7.02 7.31 -10.33
CA GLU A 66 -6.25 8.53 -10.54
C GLU A 66 -5.20 8.30 -11.63
N ASP A 67 -4.78 9.37 -12.31
CA ASP A 67 -3.74 9.27 -13.35
C ASP A 67 -2.39 8.87 -12.77
N ASP A 68 -2.00 9.41 -11.61
CA ASP A 68 -0.80 8.98 -10.85
C ASP A 68 -1.07 7.66 -10.11
N LEU A 69 -1.26 6.58 -10.89
CA LEU A 69 -1.69 5.25 -10.45
C LEU A 69 -0.92 4.67 -9.25
N MET A 70 0.40 4.88 -9.19
CA MET A 70 1.28 4.39 -8.12
C MET A 70 1.69 5.49 -7.14
N GLN A 71 1.08 6.68 -7.20
CA GLN A 71 1.42 7.86 -6.39
C GLN A 71 2.94 8.11 -6.37
N SER A 72 3.60 7.96 -7.51
CA SER A 72 5.05 8.02 -7.62
C SER A 72 5.57 9.43 -7.82
N SER A 73 4.68 10.43 -7.95
CA SER A 73 5.08 11.84 -8.09
C SER A 73 6.00 12.31 -6.96
N GLU A 74 5.68 11.98 -5.71
CA GLU A 74 6.50 12.39 -4.56
C GLU A 74 7.92 11.80 -4.61
N SER A 75 8.08 10.60 -5.18
CA SER A 75 9.40 9.99 -5.35
C SER A 75 10.22 10.61 -6.49
N SER A 76 9.55 11.23 -7.47
CA SER A 76 10.18 11.87 -8.63
C SER A 76 10.47 13.36 -8.40
N SER A 77 9.49 14.11 -7.92
CA SER A 77 9.51 15.58 -7.83
C SER A 77 9.43 16.11 -6.40
N GLY A 78 9.13 15.25 -5.43
CA GLY A 78 8.82 15.67 -4.06
C GLY A 78 7.45 16.31 -3.88
N ILE A 79 6.63 16.37 -4.94
CA ILE A 79 5.29 16.98 -4.94
C ILE A 79 4.29 15.92 -5.42
N ALA A 80 3.20 15.72 -4.67
CA ALA A 80 2.15 14.77 -5.04
C ALA A 80 1.40 15.20 -6.31
N ASN A 81 0.93 14.22 -7.10
CA ASN A 81 0.09 14.39 -8.29
C ASN A 81 0.67 15.31 -9.39
N THR A 82 1.99 15.35 -9.54
CA THR A 82 2.63 16.05 -10.67
C THR A 82 2.71 15.18 -11.92
N ILE A 83 2.71 13.86 -11.77
CA ILE A 83 2.62 12.93 -12.89
C ILE A 83 1.14 12.81 -13.30
N THR A 84 0.82 13.23 -14.52
CA THR A 84 -0.53 13.16 -15.09
C THR A 84 -0.66 12.06 -16.15
N ASP A 85 0.36 11.22 -16.31
CA ASP A 85 0.38 10.09 -17.24
C ASP A 85 0.52 8.79 -16.46
N SER A 86 -0.47 7.91 -16.62
CA SER A 86 -0.51 6.62 -15.91
C SER A 86 0.66 5.71 -16.23
N ARG A 87 1.16 5.73 -17.47
CA ARG A 87 2.30 4.89 -17.85
C ARG A 87 3.56 5.36 -17.13
N GLU A 88 3.77 6.67 -17.08
CA GLU A 88 4.90 7.26 -16.37
C GLU A 88 4.82 7.02 -14.87
N SER A 89 3.62 7.10 -14.27
CA SER A 89 3.43 6.77 -12.86
C SER A 89 3.85 5.33 -12.56
N VAL A 90 3.41 4.38 -13.38
CA VAL A 90 3.78 2.95 -13.21
C VAL A 90 5.27 2.73 -13.46
N ARG A 91 5.87 3.39 -14.46
CA ARG A 91 7.31 3.28 -14.74
C ARG A 91 8.15 3.74 -13.56
N GLN A 92 7.87 4.93 -13.02
CA GLN A 92 8.58 5.46 -11.86
C GLN A 92 8.35 4.60 -10.61
N GLY A 93 7.11 4.17 -10.36
CA GLY A 93 6.79 3.28 -9.24
C GLY A 93 7.51 1.93 -9.32
N VAL A 94 7.60 1.32 -10.51
CA VAL A 94 8.35 0.07 -10.73
C VAL A 94 9.84 0.26 -10.49
N MET A 95 10.42 1.37 -10.95
CA MET A 95 11.83 1.70 -10.70
C MET A 95 12.12 1.79 -9.20
N VAL A 96 11.35 2.59 -8.46
CA VAL A 96 11.51 2.77 -7.00
C VAL A 96 11.33 1.44 -6.25
N LEU A 97 10.32 0.65 -6.61
CA LEU A 97 10.11 -0.67 -5.99
C LEU A 97 11.27 -1.62 -6.27
N SER A 98 11.79 -1.64 -7.49
CA SER A 98 12.88 -2.52 -7.89
C SER A 98 14.17 -2.16 -7.15
N GLU A 99 14.49 -0.86 -7.04
CA GLU A 99 15.61 -0.40 -6.21
C GLU A 99 15.47 -0.80 -4.75
N ASN A 100 14.27 -0.67 -4.18
CA ASN A 100 14.01 -1.06 -2.80
C ASN A 100 14.17 -2.57 -2.61
N LEU A 101 13.74 -3.39 -3.57
CA LEU A 101 13.90 -4.85 -3.52
C LEU A 101 15.37 -5.26 -3.59
N GLU A 102 16.16 -4.62 -4.45
CA GLU A 102 17.60 -4.84 -4.50
C GLU A 102 18.29 -4.44 -3.20
N GLU A 103 17.96 -3.27 -2.65
CA GLU A 103 18.54 -2.79 -1.40
C GLU A 103 18.16 -3.70 -0.24
N ALA A 104 16.91 -4.16 -0.17
CA ALA A 104 16.47 -5.15 0.81
C ALA A 104 17.28 -6.45 0.72
N LYS A 105 17.53 -6.95 -0.50
CA LYS A 105 18.39 -8.13 -0.71
C LYS A 105 19.82 -7.88 -0.26
N LYS A 106 20.42 -6.75 -0.63
CA LYS A 106 21.79 -6.36 -0.22
C LYS A 106 21.91 -6.25 1.30
N LYS A 107 20.89 -5.70 1.97
CA LYS A 107 20.82 -5.51 3.43
C LYS A 107 20.26 -6.71 4.19
N LYS A 108 19.99 -7.83 3.51
CA LYS A 108 19.46 -9.08 4.06
C LYS A 108 18.16 -8.87 4.86
N THR A 109 17.29 -7.98 4.37
CA THR A 109 15.94 -7.81 4.92
C THR A 109 14.91 -8.58 4.10
N ASP A 110 13.74 -8.83 4.66
CA ASP A 110 12.66 -9.45 3.89
C ASP A 110 12.07 -8.51 2.81
N ALA A 111 11.44 -9.07 1.78
CA ALA A 111 10.92 -8.29 0.65
C ALA A 111 9.78 -7.32 1.06
N TRP A 112 9.04 -7.59 2.13
CA TRP A 112 8.02 -6.66 2.63
C TRP A 112 8.64 -5.44 3.32
N THR A 113 9.93 -5.47 3.67
CA THR A 113 10.68 -4.26 4.02
C THR A 113 10.80 -3.32 2.82
N ALA A 114 11.09 -3.84 1.63
CA ALA A 114 11.14 -3.04 0.40
C ALA A 114 9.78 -2.41 0.06
N VAL A 115 8.70 -3.19 0.19
CA VAL A 115 7.34 -2.70 -0.01
C VAL A 115 6.99 -1.59 1.00
N GLN A 116 7.31 -1.78 2.29
CA GLN A 116 7.08 -0.73 3.29
C GLN A 116 7.95 0.52 3.04
N ALA A 117 9.16 0.33 2.52
CA ALA A 117 10.06 1.42 2.17
C ALA A 117 9.57 2.25 0.98
N TYR A 118 8.63 1.74 0.16
CA TYR A 118 7.95 2.57 -0.83
C TYR A 118 7.17 3.72 -0.16
N ASN A 119 6.55 3.46 0.99
CA ASN A 119 5.80 4.46 1.75
C ASN A 119 6.67 5.29 2.72
N PHE A 120 7.76 4.73 3.25
CA PHE A 120 8.63 5.42 4.22
C PHE A 120 9.93 5.98 3.65
N GLY A 121 10.23 5.69 2.40
CA GLY A 121 11.53 5.92 1.79
C GLY A 121 12.54 4.79 2.08
N LYS A 122 13.54 4.72 1.19
CA LYS A 122 14.60 3.68 1.14
C LYS A 122 15.39 3.52 2.44
N ASN A 123 15.55 4.59 3.23
CA ASN A 123 16.26 4.57 4.52
C ASN A 123 15.64 3.61 5.55
N TYR A 124 14.35 3.28 5.41
CA TYR A 124 13.70 2.29 6.26
C TYR A 124 14.34 0.90 6.16
N ILE A 125 14.89 0.54 4.99
CA ILE A 125 15.54 -0.76 4.77
C ILE A 125 16.78 -0.90 5.67
N ALA A 126 17.61 0.13 5.73
CA ALA A 126 18.79 0.16 6.59
C ALA A 126 18.40 0.08 8.08
N TYR A 127 17.30 0.73 8.48
CA TYR A 127 16.76 0.62 9.83
C TYR A 127 16.34 -0.82 10.15
N ILE A 128 15.59 -1.50 9.27
CA ILE A 128 15.16 -2.88 9.51
C ILE A 128 16.33 -3.87 9.52
N SER A 129 17.32 -3.68 8.67
CA SER A 129 18.55 -4.50 8.67
C SER A 129 19.22 -4.52 10.04
N LYS A 130 19.26 -3.38 10.74
CA LYS A 130 19.80 -3.26 12.11
C LYS A 130 18.87 -3.79 13.20
N ASN A 131 17.62 -4.10 12.87
CA ASN A 131 16.56 -4.48 13.81
C ASN A 131 15.95 -5.85 13.51
N GLY A 132 16.80 -6.82 13.16
CA GLY A 132 16.40 -8.22 12.96
C GLY A 132 15.99 -8.59 11.53
N GLY A 133 16.15 -7.67 10.57
CA GLY A 133 16.00 -7.95 9.14
C GLY A 133 14.56 -8.24 8.69
N LYS A 134 13.56 -8.04 9.55
CA LYS A 134 12.16 -8.30 9.21
C LYS A 134 11.24 -7.11 9.50
N ASN A 135 10.42 -6.74 8.53
CA ASN A 135 9.37 -5.74 8.70
C ASN A 135 8.30 -6.23 9.69
N THR A 136 8.00 -5.41 10.69
CA THR A 136 6.91 -5.63 11.64
C THR A 136 6.17 -4.33 11.92
N ILE A 137 4.89 -4.41 12.29
CA ILE A 137 4.10 -3.23 12.67
C ILE A 137 4.75 -2.49 13.84
N LYS A 138 5.35 -3.19 14.81
CA LYS A 138 6.08 -2.58 15.93
C LYS A 138 7.25 -1.72 15.43
N LEU A 139 8.06 -2.25 14.51
CA LEU A 139 9.20 -1.53 13.95
C LEU A 139 8.78 -0.38 13.03
N ALA A 140 7.74 -0.58 12.20
CA ALA A 140 7.14 0.46 11.37
C ALA A 140 6.59 1.61 12.22
N LYS A 141 5.85 1.30 13.29
CA LYS A 141 5.31 2.29 14.24
C LYS A 141 6.41 3.08 14.93
N HIS A 142 7.48 2.41 15.35
CA HIS A 142 8.63 3.08 15.96
C HIS A 142 9.29 4.04 14.97
N TYR A 143 9.63 3.56 13.77
CA TYR A 143 10.27 4.38 12.73
C TYR A 143 9.41 5.58 12.30
N SER A 144 8.11 5.37 12.14
CA SER A 144 7.14 6.43 11.87
C SER A 144 7.19 7.51 12.96
N LYS A 145 7.16 7.12 14.24
CA LYS A 145 7.20 8.05 15.38
C LYS A 145 8.52 8.82 15.48
N THR A 146 9.66 8.15 15.28
CA THR A 146 10.98 8.69 15.64
C THR A 146 11.72 9.30 14.46
N VAL A 147 11.34 8.97 13.22
CA VAL A 147 12.04 9.41 12.01
C VAL A 147 11.09 10.14 11.07
N VAL A 148 10.06 9.45 10.55
CA VAL A 148 9.20 9.99 9.47
C VAL A 148 8.42 11.22 9.96
N ALA A 149 7.61 11.06 11.01
CA ALA A 149 6.78 12.13 11.55
C ALA A 149 7.60 13.38 11.95
N PRO A 150 8.70 13.26 12.70
CA PRO A 150 9.54 14.42 13.02
C PRO A 150 10.17 15.09 11.79
N SER A 151 10.57 14.31 10.77
CA SER A 151 11.18 14.84 9.55
C SER A 151 10.21 15.69 8.71
N LEU A 152 8.91 15.44 8.85
CA LEU A 152 7.83 16.14 8.16
C LEU A 152 7.07 17.13 9.06
N GLY A 153 7.60 17.42 10.26
CA GLY A 153 7.11 18.49 11.14
C GLY A 153 6.34 18.04 12.38
N ASN A 154 5.89 16.78 12.46
CA ASN A 154 5.23 16.24 13.65
C ASN A 154 6.23 15.76 14.70
N LYS A 155 6.80 16.71 15.45
CA LYS A 155 7.72 16.45 16.57
C LYS A 155 7.00 16.08 17.88
N SER A 156 5.70 16.37 17.99
CA SER A 156 4.90 16.12 19.20
C SER A 156 4.41 14.67 19.30
N GLY A 157 4.48 13.90 18.21
CA GLY A 157 3.93 12.54 18.15
C GLY A 157 2.41 12.53 18.07
N GLN A 158 1.81 13.58 17.50
CA GLN A 158 0.36 13.65 17.27
C GLN A 158 -0.11 12.47 16.41
N THR A 159 -1.23 11.87 16.79
CA THR A 159 -1.86 10.76 16.06
C THR A 159 -3.28 11.10 15.63
N TYR A 160 -3.81 10.33 14.69
CA TYR A 160 -5.21 10.38 14.28
C TYR A 160 -5.77 8.96 14.09
N ARG A 161 -7.09 8.83 14.18
CA ARG A 161 -7.79 7.56 13.94
C ARG A 161 -7.82 7.25 12.45
N TYR A 162 -7.41 6.05 12.11
CA TYR A 162 -7.36 5.53 10.75
C TYR A 162 -8.28 4.32 10.60
N TYR A 163 -9.47 4.57 10.05
CA TYR A 163 -10.53 3.57 9.86
C TYR A 163 -10.26 2.72 8.62
N ASN A 164 -9.34 1.77 8.74
CA ASN A 164 -9.02 0.79 7.71
C ASN A 164 -9.05 -0.62 8.32
N LEU A 165 -9.59 -1.61 7.59
CA LEU A 165 -9.75 -2.98 8.09
C LEU A 165 -8.42 -3.60 8.54
N VAL A 166 -7.34 -3.40 7.78
CA VAL A 166 -6.00 -3.90 8.14
C VAL A 166 -5.49 -3.19 9.39
N ALA A 167 -5.67 -1.88 9.48
CA ALA A 167 -5.23 -1.10 10.65
C ALA A 167 -5.98 -1.49 11.93
N LEU A 168 -7.28 -1.75 11.83
CA LEU A 168 -8.11 -2.22 12.95
C LEU A 168 -7.69 -3.62 13.40
N PHE A 169 -7.38 -4.52 12.46
CA PHE A 169 -6.95 -5.88 12.77
C PHE A 169 -5.55 -5.96 13.39
N TYR A 170 -4.60 -5.13 12.93
CA TYR A 170 -3.18 -5.26 13.29
C TYR A 170 -2.66 -4.25 14.33
N GLY A 171 -3.38 -3.18 14.65
CA GLY A 171 -2.80 -2.14 15.52
C GLY A 171 -3.73 -1.05 16.03
N GLY A 172 -5.04 -1.33 16.11
CA GLY A 172 -6.00 -0.45 16.79
C GLY A 172 -6.42 0.79 16.01
N GLY A 173 -6.08 0.88 14.72
CA GLY A 173 -6.58 1.93 13.82
C GLY A 173 -6.06 3.33 14.12
N GLU A 174 -4.76 3.49 14.37
CA GLU A 174 -4.11 4.79 14.60
C GLU A 174 -2.84 4.94 13.76
N LEU A 175 -2.59 6.16 13.27
CA LEU A 175 -1.37 6.58 12.58
C LEU A 175 -0.83 7.89 13.17
N TYR A 176 0.47 8.12 13.04
CA TYR A 176 1.06 9.42 13.34
C TYR A 176 0.76 10.39 12.20
N LYS A 177 0.38 11.62 12.54
CA LYS A 177 0.34 12.71 11.55
C LYS A 177 1.73 12.85 10.91
N ASP A 178 1.79 13.05 9.60
CA ASP A 178 3.05 13.19 8.85
C ASP A 178 4.00 11.97 9.00
N GLY A 179 3.49 10.82 9.45
CA GLY A 179 4.29 9.65 9.81
C GLY A 179 4.26 8.52 8.77
N GLY A 180 3.64 8.73 7.61
CA GLY A 180 3.32 7.68 6.65
C GLY A 180 2.37 6.61 7.20
N ASN A 181 2.20 5.52 6.46
CA ASN A 181 1.29 4.43 6.77
C ASN A 181 2.04 3.19 7.28
N ILE A 182 2.03 2.99 8.60
CA ILE A 182 2.70 1.85 9.26
C ILE A 182 2.13 0.48 8.86
N TYR A 183 0.94 0.44 8.24
CA TYR A 183 0.27 -0.78 7.78
C TYR A 183 0.46 -1.04 6.28
N TYR A 184 1.18 -0.18 5.55
CA TYR A 184 1.25 -0.19 4.10
C TYR A 184 1.58 -1.59 3.53
N ALA A 185 2.66 -2.23 3.99
CA ALA A 185 3.01 -3.57 3.50
C ALA A 185 1.95 -4.64 3.81
N LYS A 186 1.19 -4.50 4.91
CA LYS A 186 0.07 -5.41 5.22
C LYS A 186 -1.12 -5.17 4.29
N GLN A 187 -1.39 -3.91 3.95
CA GLN A 187 -2.43 -3.56 2.98
C GLN A 187 -2.08 -4.09 1.58
N VAL A 188 -0.87 -3.83 1.10
CA VAL A 188 -0.38 -4.38 -0.18
C VAL A 188 -0.46 -5.91 -0.18
N LYS A 189 -0.09 -6.58 0.93
CA LYS A 189 -0.19 -8.05 1.03
C LYS A 189 -1.63 -8.56 0.91
N LEU A 190 -2.59 -7.89 1.54
CA LEU A 190 -4.01 -8.22 1.40
C LEU A 190 -4.48 -8.00 -0.04
N ASN A 191 -4.12 -6.86 -0.62
CA ASN A 191 -4.51 -6.49 -1.98
C ASN A 191 -3.88 -7.43 -3.02
N LEU A 192 -2.67 -7.93 -2.78
CA LEU A 192 -2.05 -8.97 -3.60
C LEU A 192 -2.87 -10.27 -3.59
N ALA A 193 -3.43 -10.65 -2.44
CA ALA A 193 -4.32 -11.81 -2.36
C ALA A 193 -5.63 -11.56 -3.13
N LEU A 194 -6.20 -10.35 -3.04
CA LEU A 194 -7.40 -9.96 -3.80
C LEU A 194 -7.15 -9.96 -5.31
N ILE A 195 -6.05 -9.36 -5.77
CA ILE A 195 -5.65 -9.33 -7.18
C ILE A 195 -5.52 -10.74 -7.72
N ARG A 196 -4.82 -11.62 -7.00
CA ARG A 196 -4.68 -13.03 -7.40
C ARG A 196 -6.01 -13.78 -7.44
N PHE A 197 -6.85 -13.56 -6.44
CA PHE A 197 -8.17 -14.20 -6.36
C PHE A 197 -9.04 -13.80 -7.54
N VAL A 198 -9.21 -12.51 -7.81
CA VAL A 198 -10.05 -12.03 -8.91
C VAL A 198 -9.46 -12.38 -10.27
N SER A 199 -8.13 -12.45 -10.40
CA SER A 199 -7.48 -12.83 -11.67
C SER A 199 -7.63 -14.32 -12.01
N ALA A 200 -8.05 -15.15 -11.05
CA ALA A 200 -8.25 -16.57 -11.27
C ALA A 200 -9.62 -16.91 -11.91
N PHE A 201 -10.48 -15.89 -12.10
CA PHE A 201 -11.80 -15.99 -12.70
C PHE A 201 -11.91 -15.01 -13.88
#